data_AF-A0A7C4GEB4-F1
#
_entry.id   AF-A0A7C4GEB4-F1
#
_cell.length_a   1.000
_cell.length_b   1.000
_cell.length_c   1.000
_cell.angle_alpha   90.00
_cell.angle_beta   90.00
_cell.angle_gamma   90.00
#
_symmetry.space_group_name_H-M   'P 1'
#
loop_
_entity.id
_entity.type
_entity.pdbx_description
1 polymer ?
#
loop_
_entity_poly.entity_id
_entity_poly.type
_entity_poly.pdbx_seq_one_letter_code
_entity_poly.pdbx_strand_id
1 'polypeptide(L)'
;MSRERRAYGPADWAGDPARDLGAPGEFPFTRGIHPGMYTTRLWTMRQYAGFGTAEETNRRFRDLLAAGQTGLSTAFDLPTQMGLDSDHPMAQGEVGRVGVAVDTVDDLHELFREIPLDRVTTSMTINATAAILLAMYVVAGEERGVPRAALGGTVQND
;
A
#
# COMPACT_ATOMS: atom_id res chain seq x y z
N MET A 1 20.76 -34.63 -15.03
CA MET A 1 19.96 -35.23 -13.94
C MET A 1 19.96 -34.26 -12.77
N SER A 2 18.83 -33.63 -12.49
CA SER A 2 18.65 -32.76 -11.33
C SER A 2 19.07 -33.54 -10.07
N ARG A 3 20.09 -33.06 -9.35
CA ARG A 3 20.41 -33.59 -8.02
C ARG A 3 19.42 -32.99 -7.04
N GLU A 4 18.18 -33.44 -7.08
CA GLU A 4 17.26 -33.24 -5.96
C GLU A 4 17.84 -33.97 -4.76
N ARG A 5 18.38 -33.20 -3.81
CA ARG A 5 18.85 -33.73 -2.53
C ARG A 5 17.66 -33.96 -1.62
N ARG A 6 17.62 -35.11 -0.94
CA ARG A 6 16.54 -35.47 -0.01
C ARG A 6 16.55 -34.66 1.29
N ALA A 7 17.72 -34.16 1.70
CA ALA A 7 17.89 -33.31 2.88
C ALA A 7 19.16 -32.45 2.73
N TYR A 8 19.18 -31.32 3.44
CA TYR A 8 20.35 -30.47 3.62
C TYR A 8 20.88 -30.63 5.06
N GLY A 9 22.20 -30.70 5.22
CA GLY A 9 22.89 -30.74 6.50
C GLY A 9 23.88 -29.56 6.68
N PRO A 10 24.56 -29.46 7.84
CA PRO A 10 25.47 -28.36 8.13
C PRO A 10 26.60 -28.17 7.10
N ALA A 11 27.05 -29.24 6.43
CA ALA A 11 28.10 -29.19 5.42
C ALA A 11 27.64 -28.58 4.08
N ASP A 12 26.34 -28.39 3.87
CA ASP A 12 25.80 -27.88 2.61
C ASP A 12 25.80 -26.35 2.54
N TRP A 13 26.05 -25.68 3.66
CA TRP A 13 26.22 -24.25 3.72
C TRP A 13 27.70 -23.91 3.97
N ALA A 14 28.29 -23.17 3.03
CA ALA A 14 29.70 -22.77 3.05
C ALA A 14 29.89 -21.26 3.29
N GLY A 15 28.86 -20.58 3.80
CA GLY A 15 28.91 -19.15 4.11
C GLY A 15 29.66 -18.84 5.40
N ASP A 16 29.95 -17.56 5.61
CA ASP A 16 30.48 -17.02 6.87
C ASP A 16 29.32 -16.45 7.70
N PRO A 17 29.02 -16.98 8.90
CA PRO A 17 27.85 -16.52 9.66
C PRO A 17 27.92 -15.05 10.04
N ALA A 18 29.11 -14.55 10.37
CA ALA A 18 29.30 -13.18 10.81
C ALA A 18 29.10 -12.21 9.65
N ARG A 19 29.60 -12.55 8.46
CA ARG A 19 29.50 -11.72 7.26
C ARG A 19 28.15 -11.84 6.56
N ASP A 20 27.64 -13.06 6.38
CA ASP A 20 26.52 -13.35 5.48
C ASP A 20 25.17 -13.33 6.20
N LEU A 21 25.14 -13.62 7.51
CA LEU A 21 23.89 -13.62 8.29
C LEU A 21 23.77 -12.37 9.17
N GLY A 22 24.84 -12.00 9.88
CA GLY A 22 24.85 -10.84 10.77
C GLY A 22 23.80 -10.91 11.90
N ALA A 23 23.61 -9.78 12.59
CA ALA A 23 22.53 -9.56 13.55
C ALA A 23 21.31 -8.89 12.87
N PRO A 24 20.08 -9.11 13.36
CA PRO A 24 18.91 -8.36 12.86
C PRO A 24 19.09 -6.86 13.12
N GLY A 25 18.74 -6.02 12.15
CA GLY A 25 18.93 -4.57 12.21
C GLY A 25 20.33 -4.08 11.85
N GLU A 26 21.24 -4.98 11.48
CA GLU A 26 22.59 -4.65 11.04
C GLU A 26 22.83 -5.18 9.61
N PHE A 27 23.67 -4.48 8.82
CA PHE A 27 24.06 -4.96 7.49
C PHE A 27 24.69 -6.36 7.60
N PRO A 28 24.36 -7.33 6.72
CA PRO A 28 23.62 -7.21 5.46
C PRO A 28 22.09 -7.37 5.58
N PHE A 29 21.52 -7.30 6.78
CA PHE A 29 20.08 -7.41 7.07
C PHE A 29 19.44 -8.75 6.69
N THR A 30 20.23 -9.80 6.44
CA THR A 30 19.76 -11.15 6.11
C THR A 30 18.76 -11.69 7.14
N ARG A 31 18.91 -11.30 8.41
CA ARG A 31 18.03 -11.71 9.52
C ARG A 31 16.91 -10.69 9.85
N GLY A 32 16.77 -9.63 9.05
CA GLY A 32 15.75 -8.60 9.21
C GLY A 32 16.32 -7.19 9.33
N ILE A 33 15.53 -6.20 8.92
CA ILE A 33 15.92 -4.77 8.91
C ILE A 33 15.76 -4.08 10.27
N HIS A 34 15.14 -4.73 11.25
CA HIS A 34 14.92 -4.19 12.59
C HIS A 34 15.45 -5.17 13.66
N PRO A 35 16.10 -4.70 14.73
CA PRO A 35 16.64 -5.60 15.76
C PRO A 35 15.60 -6.49 16.44
N GLY A 36 14.41 -5.94 16.73
CA GLY A 36 13.34 -6.66 17.42
C GLY A 36 12.33 -7.34 16.49
N MET A 37 12.31 -7.03 15.19
CA MET A 37 11.31 -7.52 14.24
C MET A 37 9.90 -7.64 14.87
N TYR A 38 9.29 -8.81 14.73
CA TYR A 38 7.92 -9.10 15.17
C TYR A 38 7.76 -9.35 16.66
N THR A 39 8.85 -9.38 17.46
CA THR A 39 8.74 -9.36 18.93
C THR A 39 8.46 -7.96 19.46
N THR A 40 8.72 -6.93 18.65
CA THR A 40 8.47 -5.51 19.00
C THR A 40 7.29 -4.91 18.24
N ARG A 41 7.17 -5.22 16.94
CA ARG A 41 6.09 -4.71 16.08
C ARG A 41 5.78 -5.74 14.99
N LEU A 42 4.55 -6.21 14.93
CA LEU A 42 4.09 -7.09 13.84
C LEU A 42 4.16 -6.36 12.49
N TRP A 43 4.21 -7.13 11.40
CA TRP A 43 4.02 -6.55 10.07
C TRP A 43 2.65 -5.86 9.97
N THR A 44 2.57 -4.84 9.13
CA THR A 44 1.27 -4.19 8.85
C THR A 44 0.38 -5.16 8.09
N MET A 45 -0.74 -5.55 8.68
CA MET A 45 -1.82 -6.20 7.93
C MET A 45 -2.44 -5.16 7.02
N ARG A 46 -2.25 -5.30 5.71
CA ARG A 46 -2.65 -4.33 4.68
C ARG A 46 -3.27 -5.08 3.50
N GLN A 47 -4.60 -5.19 3.49
CA GLN A 47 -5.35 -5.74 2.37
C GLN A 47 -5.49 -4.71 1.27
N TYR A 48 -5.28 -5.16 0.04
CA TYR A 48 -5.56 -4.43 -1.18
C TYR A 48 -7.06 -4.43 -1.45
N ALA A 49 -7.66 -3.24 -1.55
CA ALA A 49 -9.09 -3.09 -1.78
C ALA A 49 -9.40 -1.81 -2.57
N GLY A 50 -10.44 -1.90 -3.38
CA GLY A 50 -10.98 -0.80 -4.19
C GLY A 50 -11.91 -1.39 -5.23
N PHE A 51 -13.13 -0.88 -5.31
CA PHE A 51 -14.09 -1.19 -6.36
C PHE A 51 -15.20 -0.14 -6.36
N GLY A 52 -15.79 0.09 -7.53
CA GLY A 52 -16.92 1.00 -7.70
C GLY A 52 -16.55 2.44 -7.33
N THR A 53 -17.44 3.07 -6.58
CA THR A 53 -17.32 4.47 -6.17
C THR A 53 -16.43 4.66 -4.94
N ALA A 54 -15.99 5.91 -4.71
CA ALA A 54 -15.26 6.29 -3.51
C ALA A 54 -16.02 5.93 -2.22
N GLU A 55 -17.35 6.11 -2.19
CA GLU A 55 -18.18 5.78 -1.03
C GLU A 55 -18.23 4.27 -0.74
N GLU A 56 -18.33 3.44 -1.78
CA GLU A 56 -18.33 1.98 -1.64
C GLU A 56 -16.98 1.46 -1.14
N THR A 57 -15.89 1.98 -1.69
CA THR A 57 -14.54 1.64 -1.23
C THR A 57 -14.28 2.18 0.19
N ASN A 58 -14.76 3.37 0.53
CA ASN A 58 -14.67 3.90 1.89
C ASN A 58 -15.35 2.98 2.91
N ARG A 59 -16.58 2.52 2.61
CA ARG A 59 -17.29 1.56 3.46
C ARG A 59 -16.47 0.29 3.65
N ARG A 60 -15.88 -0.24 2.57
CA ARG A 60 -14.98 -1.40 2.65
C ARG A 60 -13.74 -1.13 3.51
N PHE A 61 -13.12 0.04 3.41
CA PHE A 61 -11.99 0.41 4.27
C PHE A 61 -12.37 0.46 5.75
N ARG A 62 -13.52 1.04 6.09
CA ARG A 62 -14.01 1.06 7.47
C ARG A 62 -14.28 -0.35 8.00
N ASP A 63 -14.89 -1.23 7.20
CA ASP A 63 -15.12 -2.63 7.57
C ASP A 63 -13.81 -3.38 7.85
N LEU A 64 -12.80 -3.15 7.00
CA LEU A 64 -11.47 -3.75 7.13
C LEU A 64 -10.74 -3.26 8.40
N LEU A 65 -10.78 -1.95 8.67
CA LEU A 65 -10.21 -1.38 9.90
C LEU A 65 -10.92 -1.93 11.14
N ALA A 66 -12.25 -2.03 11.11
CA ALA A 66 -13.05 -2.63 12.19
C ALA A 66 -12.72 -4.12 12.41
N ALA A 67 -12.35 -4.84 11.35
CA ALA A 67 -11.90 -6.23 11.40
C ALA A 67 -10.41 -6.41 11.82
N GLY A 68 -9.71 -5.33 12.19
CA GLY A 68 -8.34 -5.37 12.72
C GLY A 68 -7.24 -5.09 11.70
N GLN A 69 -7.58 -4.60 10.50
CA GLN A 69 -6.58 -4.15 9.54
C GLN A 69 -5.82 -2.92 10.09
N THR A 70 -4.51 -2.89 9.89
CA THR A 70 -3.61 -1.86 10.49
C THR A 70 -3.09 -0.83 9.48
N GLY A 71 -3.44 -0.97 8.21
CA GLY A 71 -3.14 0.00 7.15
C GLY A 71 -3.95 -0.30 5.90
N LEU A 72 -4.24 0.71 5.08
CA LEU A 72 -5.09 0.56 3.89
C LEU A 72 -4.25 0.45 2.61
N SER A 73 -4.74 -0.25 1.59
CA SER A 73 -4.13 -0.24 0.25
C SER A 73 -5.21 -0.12 -0.80
N THR A 74 -5.13 0.95 -1.60
CA THR A 74 -6.15 1.37 -2.56
C THR A 74 -5.84 0.81 -3.94
N ALA A 75 -6.82 0.10 -4.51
CA ALA A 75 -6.87 -0.29 -5.91
C ALA A 75 -7.64 0.75 -6.72
N PHE A 76 -7.05 1.27 -7.79
CA PHE A 76 -7.71 2.23 -8.69
C PHE A 76 -8.24 1.53 -9.94
N ASP A 77 -9.29 2.09 -10.54
CA ASP A 77 -9.79 1.57 -11.81
C ASP A 77 -8.81 1.83 -12.97
N LEU A 78 -9.12 1.32 -14.18
CA LEU A 78 -8.26 1.53 -15.35
C LEU A 78 -8.22 3.01 -15.80
N PRO A 79 -9.34 3.74 -15.89
CA PRO A 79 -9.32 5.17 -16.22
C PRO A 79 -8.37 6.00 -15.35
N THR A 80 -8.49 5.92 -14.01
CA THR A 80 -7.61 6.65 -13.09
C THR A 80 -6.14 6.24 -13.25
N GLN A 81 -5.87 4.95 -13.49
CA GLN A 81 -4.52 4.46 -13.77
C GLN A 81 -3.94 5.00 -15.09
N MET A 82 -4.79 5.22 -16.08
CA MET A 82 -4.43 5.72 -17.41
C MET A 82 -4.44 7.26 -17.52
N GLY A 83 -4.87 7.96 -16.47
CA GLY A 83 -4.99 9.43 -16.47
C GLY A 83 -6.17 9.94 -17.29
N LEU A 84 -7.27 9.20 -17.27
CA LEU A 84 -8.52 9.56 -17.91
C LEU A 84 -9.57 9.82 -16.84
N ASP A 85 -10.28 10.93 -16.96
CA ASP A 85 -11.49 11.18 -16.16
C ASP A 85 -12.60 10.19 -16.55
N SER A 86 -13.52 9.92 -15.62
CA SER A 86 -14.59 8.95 -15.80
C SER A 86 -15.55 9.24 -16.97
N ASP A 87 -15.63 10.49 -17.44
CA ASP A 87 -16.44 10.89 -18.59
C ASP A 87 -15.69 10.80 -19.94
N HIS A 88 -14.40 10.47 -19.92
CA HIS A 88 -13.61 10.31 -21.12
C HIS A 88 -14.15 9.15 -21.99
N PRO A 89 -14.28 9.30 -23.32
CA PRO A 89 -14.86 8.24 -24.17
C PRO A 89 -14.16 6.87 -24.06
N MET A 90 -12.85 6.84 -23.78
CA MET A 90 -12.10 5.59 -23.58
C MET A 90 -12.28 4.95 -22.20
N ALA A 91 -12.88 5.66 -21.23
CA ALA A 91 -13.17 5.14 -19.89
C ALA A 91 -14.46 4.30 -19.84
N GLN A 92 -15.31 4.43 -20.88
CA GLN A 92 -16.63 3.80 -20.91
C GLN A 92 -16.54 2.27 -20.70
N GLY A 93 -17.19 1.79 -19.65
CA GLY A 93 -17.24 0.36 -19.30
C GLY A 93 -16.14 -0.12 -18.35
N GLU A 94 -15.18 0.75 -18.01
CA GLU A 94 -14.07 0.45 -17.08
C GLU A 94 -14.12 1.25 -15.77
N VAL A 95 -14.91 2.34 -15.73
CA VAL A 95 -15.11 3.17 -14.53
C VAL A 95 -15.55 2.32 -13.34
N GLY A 96 -14.76 2.35 -12.26
CA GLY A 96 -15.03 1.62 -11.02
C GLY A 96 -14.99 0.08 -11.13
N ARG A 97 -14.57 -0.49 -12.26
CA ARG A 97 -14.74 -1.94 -12.51
C ARG A 97 -13.73 -2.81 -11.77
N VAL A 98 -12.47 -2.40 -11.78
CA VAL A 98 -11.33 -3.17 -11.20
C VAL A 98 -10.67 -2.45 -10.03
N GLY A 99 -11.23 -1.32 -9.62
CA GLY A 99 -10.74 -0.47 -8.55
C GLY A 99 -11.69 0.69 -8.33
N VAL A 100 -11.33 1.60 -7.43
CA VAL A 100 -12.09 2.83 -7.20
C VAL A 100 -11.82 3.83 -8.32
N ALA A 101 -12.86 4.49 -8.81
CA ALA A 101 -12.75 5.65 -9.70
C ALA A 101 -12.36 6.91 -8.90
N VAL A 102 -11.33 7.62 -9.36
CA VAL A 102 -10.89 8.91 -8.79
C VAL A 102 -10.55 9.85 -9.94
N ASP A 103 -11.31 10.93 -10.06
CA ASP A 103 -11.10 11.99 -11.05
C ASP A 103 -10.56 13.26 -10.36
N THR A 104 -11.00 13.51 -9.11
CA THR A 104 -10.76 14.75 -8.39
C THR A 104 -10.31 14.53 -6.94
N VAL A 105 -9.91 15.61 -6.28
CA VAL A 105 -9.62 15.59 -4.84
C VAL A 105 -10.86 15.26 -4.00
N ASP A 106 -12.06 15.62 -4.47
CA ASP A 106 -13.33 15.35 -3.78
C ASP A 106 -13.60 13.85 -3.67
N ASP A 107 -13.18 13.07 -4.67
CA ASP A 107 -13.25 11.60 -4.62
C ASP A 107 -12.33 11.03 -3.54
N LEU A 108 -11.13 11.59 -3.36
CA LEU A 108 -10.26 11.20 -2.25
C LEU A 108 -10.82 11.62 -0.89
N HIS A 109 -11.55 12.74 -0.83
CA HIS A 109 -12.25 13.11 0.39
C HIS A 109 -13.31 12.08 0.76
N GLU A 110 -14.13 11.68 -0.21
CA GLU A 110 -15.14 10.65 0.01
C GLU A 110 -14.50 9.30 0.34
N LEU A 111 -13.45 8.91 -0.41
CA LEU A 111 -12.72 7.66 -0.22
C LEU A 111 -12.17 7.52 1.20
N PHE A 112 -11.64 8.60 1.76
CA PHE A 112 -11.06 8.61 3.11
C PHE A 112 -11.98 9.22 4.17
N ARG A 113 -13.26 9.44 3.87
CA ARG A 113 -14.23 9.99 4.84
C ARG A 113 -14.21 9.19 6.15
N GLU A 114 -14.13 9.89 7.28
CA GLU A 114 -14.04 9.31 8.63
C GLU A 114 -12.80 8.41 8.90
N ILE A 115 -11.79 8.43 8.02
CA ILE A 115 -10.52 7.71 8.24
C ILE A 115 -9.46 8.71 8.74
N PRO A 116 -8.86 8.49 9.93
CA PRO A 116 -7.85 9.39 10.48
C PRO A 116 -6.50 9.20 9.77
N LEU A 117 -6.21 10.05 8.78
CA LEU A 117 -5.01 9.97 7.93
C LEU A 117 -3.69 10.23 8.68
N ASP A 118 -3.76 10.81 9.88
CA ASP A 118 -2.63 11.00 10.81
C ASP A 118 -2.26 9.72 11.58
N ARG A 119 -3.12 8.69 11.54
CA ARG A 119 -2.96 7.44 12.32
C ARG A 119 -2.95 6.20 11.46
N VAL A 120 -3.73 6.19 10.38
CA VAL A 120 -3.85 5.06 9.46
C VAL A 120 -2.94 5.29 8.28
N THR A 121 -1.96 4.41 8.09
CA THR A 121 -1.10 4.48 6.90
C THR A 121 -1.84 4.01 5.67
N THR A 122 -1.75 4.74 4.57
CA THR A 122 -2.40 4.39 3.29
C THR A 122 -1.36 4.01 2.24
N SER A 123 -1.70 3.09 1.35
CA SER A 123 -0.87 2.72 0.20
C SER A 123 -1.72 2.89 -1.05
N MET A 124 -1.14 3.45 -2.10
CA MET A 124 -1.79 3.66 -3.38
C MET A 124 -1.03 2.88 -4.44
N THR A 125 -1.66 1.85 -5.01
CA THR A 125 -1.10 1.04 -6.10
C THR A 125 -1.36 1.76 -7.41
N ILE A 126 -0.51 2.73 -7.71
CA ILE A 126 -0.64 3.66 -8.83
C ILE A 126 0.74 4.00 -9.38
N ASN A 127 0.87 4.11 -10.70
CA ASN A 127 2.16 4.27 -11.39
C ASN A 127 2.15 5.52 -12.29
N ALA A 128 1.64 5.44 -13.52
CA ALA A 128 1.70 6.54 -14.49
C ALA A 128 1.14 7.88 -13.96
N THR A 129 0.07 7.82 -13.16
CA THR A 129 -0.58 8.98 -12.54
C THR A 129 -0.20 9.18 -11.07
N ALA A 130 0.83 8.50 -10.55
CA ALA A 130 1.16 8.49 -9.12
C ALA A 130 1.42 9.89 -8.55
N ALA A 131 2.10 10.77 -9.29
CA ALA A 131 2.35 12.14 -8.85
C ALA A 131 1.06 12.94 -8.64
N ILE A 132 0.05 12.72 -9.49
CA ILE A 132 -1.26 13.39 -9.41
C ILE A 132 -2.01 12.90 -8.18
N LEU A 133 -2.13 11.58 -8.01
CA LEU A 133 -2.83 11.00 -6.85
C LEU A 133 -2.13 11.31 -5.53
N LEU A 134 -0.79 11.37 -5.52
CA LEU A 134 -0.04 11.83 -4.35
C LEU A 134 -0.35 13.29 -4.00
N ALA A 135 -0.39 14.17 -5.00
CA ALA A 135 -0.75 15.57 -4.79
C ALA A 135 -2.17 15.70 -4.24
N MET A 136 -3.14 14.99 -4.82
CA MET A 136 -4.52 14.96 -4.32
C MET A 136 -4.59 14.41 -2.88
N TYR A 137 -3.85 13.34 -2.56
CA TYR A 137 -3.82 12.77 -1.21
C TYR A 137 -3.26 13.75 -0.17
N VAL A 138 -2.22 14.50 -0.54
CA VAL A 138 -1.67 15.57 0.31
C VAL A 138 -2.70 16.67 0.53
N VAL A 139 -3.35 17.15 -0.53
CA VAL A 139 -4.40 18.19 -0.43
C VAL A 139 -5.55 17.71 0.46
N ALA A 140 -6.03 16.49 0.26
CA ALA A 140 -7.10 15.91 1.09
C ALA A 140 -6.71 15.83 2.58
N GLY A 141 -5.43 15.57 2.89
CA GLY A 141 -4.90 15.63 4.25
C GLY A 141 -4.84 17.06 4.81
N GLU A 142 -4.31 18.00 4.04
CA GLU A 142 -4.15 19.40 4.44
C GLU A 142 -5.48 20.09 4.71
N GLU A 143 -6.48 19.86 3.85
CA GLU A 143 -7.84 20.42 4.01
C GLU A 143 -8.57 19.86 5.24
N ARG A 144 -8.12 18.72 5.77
CA ARG A 144 -8.57 18.14 7.05
C ARG A 144 -7.74 18.58 8.25
N GLY A 145 -6.76 19.47 8.04
CA GLY A 145 -5.85 19.94 9.09
C GLY A 145 -4.78 18.92 9.48
N VAL A 146 -4.52 17.89 8.68
CA VAL A 146 -3.44 16.92 8.92
C VAL A 146 -2.14 17.47 8.34
N PRO A 147 -1.09 17.70 9.17
CA PRO A 147 0.21 18.14 8.66
C PRO A 147 0.82 17.11 7.72
N ARG A 148 1.47 17.54 6.63
CA ARG A 148 2.14 16.63 5.67
C ARG A 148 3.07 15.62 6.33
N ALA A 149 3.79 16.03 7.37
CA ALA A 149 4.71 15.17 8.12
C ALA A 149 4.02 14.04 8.90
N ALA A 150 2.71 14.14 9.15
CA ALA A 150 1.91 13.12 9.80
C ALA A 150 1.26 12.15 8.79
N LEU A 151 1.28 12.45 7.49
CA LEU A 151 0.78 11.56 6.46
C LEU A 151 1.76 10.40 6.26
N GLY A 152 1.34 9.20 6.68
CA GLY A 152 2.11 7.98 6.50
C GLY A 152 1.58 7.17 5.34
N GLY A 153 2.44 6.77 4.40
CA GLY A 153 1.98 5.94 3.30
C GLY A 153 3.01 5.57 2.25
N THR A 154 2.51 5.06 1.13
CA THR A 154 3.32 4.65 -0.01
C THR A 154 2.54 4.86 -1.31
N VAL A 155 3.21 5.37 -2.34
CA VAL A 155 2.78 5.26 -3.73
C VAL A 155 3.67 4.24 -4.42
N GLN A 156 3.12 3.39 -5.29
CA GLN A 156 3.90 2.36 -5.98
C GLN A 156 5.00 2.99 -6.84
N ASN A 157 4.64 3.77 -7.86
CA ASN A 157 5.55 4.60 -8.66
C ASN A 157 6.86 3.88 -9.11
N ASP A 158 6.70 2.70 -9.72
CA ASP A 158 7.77 1.87 -10.32
C ASP A 158 7.68 1.89 -11.85
#